data_AF-A0A822LJ61-F1
#
_entry.id   AF-A0A822LJ61-F1
#
_cell.length_a   1.000
_cell.length_b   1.000
_cell.length_c   1.000
_cell.angle_alpha   90.00
_cell.angle_beta   90.00
_cell.angle_gamma   90.00
#
_symmetry.space_group_name_H-M   'P 1'
#
loop_
_entity.id
_entity.type
_entity.pdbx_description
1 polymer ?
#
loop_
_entity_poly.entity_id
_entity_poly.type
_entity_poly.pdbx_seq_one_letter_code
_entity_poly.pdbx_strand_id
1 'polypeptide(L)'
;MPNNHDRDFHYSCRCGKANFQSVKHRSGILLIGGAEGGKLGEDQATTWLLNRAKGGNYLVLRFGNLGGQADWICDNYPSLIGSAAELSIDSREGANHPDVIEYIRNADILFFAGGDQN
;
A
#
# COMPACT_ATOMS: atom_id res chain seq x y z
N MET A 1 4.90 -6.92 -26.99
CA MET A 1 4.45 -6.89 -25.59
C MET A 1 5.57 -7.52 -24.77
N PRO A 2 6.36 -6.80 -23.97
CA PRO A 2 7.41 -7.45 -23.18
C PRO A 2 6.75 -8.30 -22.09
N ASN A 3 7.26 -9.53 -21.95
CA ASN A 3 6.77 -10.57 -21.05
C ASN A 3 6.84 -10.14 -19.58
N ASN A 4 5.77 -10.40 -18.84
CA ASN A 4 5.59 -10.08 -17.43
C ASN A 4 6.26 -11.10 -16.47
N HIS A 5 7.33 -11.78 -16.91
CA HIS A 5 7.95 -12.91 -16.21
C HIS A 5 9.36 -12.62 -15.64
N ASP A 6 9.89 -11.41 -15.82
CA ASP A 6 11.30 -11.07 -15.50
C ASP A 6 11.44 -9.83 -14.59
N ARG A 7 10.35 -9.43 -13.92
CA ARG A 7 10.40 -8.30 -12.97
C ARG A 7 10.49 -8.89 -11.57
N ASP A 8 11.57 -8.57 -10.86
CA ASP A 8 11.78 -8.90 -9.44
C ASP A 8 10.83 -8.12 -8.49
N PHE A 9 9.67 -7.70 -9.01
CA PHE A 9 8.60 -7.07 -8.28
C PHE A 9 7.26 -7.40 -8.94
N HIS A 10 6.21 -7.45 -8.11
CA HIS A 10 4.84 -7.70 -8.55
C HIS A 10 3.94 -6.59 -8.01
N TYR A 11 3.26 -5.88 -8.90
CA TYR A 11 2.27 -4.85 -8.57
C TYR A 11 0.85 -5.33 -8.88
N SER A 12 -0.08 -5.06 -7.97
CA SER A 12 -1.52 -5.30 -8.18
C SER A 12 -2.36 -4.20 -7.56
N CYS A 13 -3.14 -3.49 -8.39
CA CYS A 13 -4.14 -2.54 -7.93
C CYS A 13 -5.43 -3.30 -7.60
N ARG A 14 -5.92 -3.17 -6.37
CA ARG A 14 -7.10 -3.91 -5.89
C ARG A 14 -8.40 -3.13 -6.06
N CYS A 15 -8.36 -1.81 -5.87
CA CYS A 15 -9.51 -0.94 -6.15
C CYS A 15 -9.08 0.49 -6.50
N GLY A 16 -10.01 1.24 -7.07
CA GLY A 16 -9.80 2.61 -7.50
C GLY A 16 -8.86 2.72 -8.69
N LYS A 17 -8.33 3.93 -8.90
CA LYS A 17 -7.26 4.18 -9.88
C LYS A 17 -6.22 5.05 -9.20
N ALA A 18 -4.97 4.59 -9.20
CA ALA A 18 -3.83 5.38 -8.76
C ALA A 18 -3.60 6.53 -9.77
N ASN A 19 -4.43 7.56 -9.69
CA ASN A 19 -4.25 8.80 -10.41
C ASN A 19 -3.55 9.78 -9.47
N PHE A 20 -2.68 10.61 -10.03
CA PHE A 20 -2.10 11.73 -9.30
C PHE A 20 -3.18 12.80 -9.07
N GLN A 21 -3.88 12.70 -7.94
CA GLN A 21 -4.66 13.82 -7.41
C GLN A 21 -3.87 14.40 -6.25
N SER A 22 -3.48 15.67 -6.35
CA SER A 22 -2.82 16.40 -5.28
C SER A 22 -3.77 16.55 -4.09
N VAL A 23 -3.80 15.56 -3.20
CA VAL A 23 -4.55 15.62 -1.95
C VAL A 23 -3.72 16.34 -0.89
N LYS A 24 -4.32 17.29 -0.18
CA LYS A 24 -3.63 18.01 0.92
C LYS A 24 -3.65 17.15 2.19
N HIS A 25 -2.80 16.13 2.21
CA HIS A 25 -2.65 15.20 3.32
C HIS A 25 -2.03 15.88 4.56
N ARG A 26 -2.19 15.26 5.73
CA ARG A 26 -1.46 15.59 6.97
C ARG A 26 -0.48 14.45 7.25
N SER A 27 0.80 14.76 7.48
CA SER A 27 1.78 13.70 7.80
C SER A 27 1.47 13.03 9.14
N GLY A 28 1.80 11.75 9.24
CA GLY A 28 1.66 10.94 10.45
C GLY A 28 2.33 9.59 10.26
N ILE A 29 2.72 8.96 11.36
CA ILE A 29 3.26 7.60 11.37
C ILE A 29 2.39 6.78 12.31
N LEU A 30 1.97 5.61 11.84
CA LEU A 30 1.28 4.61 12.63
C LEU A 30 2.20 3.39 12.77
N LEU A 31 2.45 2.96 14.00
CA LEU A 31 3.16 1.72 14.31
C LEU A 31 2.15 0.72 14.86
N ILE A 32 2.02 -0.43 14.19
CA ILE A 32 1.08 -1.50 14.55
C ILE A 32 1.86 -2.70 15.06
N GLY A 33 1.43 -3.29 16.18
CA GLY A 33 2.14 -4.38 16.87
C GLY A 33 1.99 -5.77 16.23
N GLY A 34 1.17 -5.90 15.20
CA GLY A 34 0.90 -7.15 14.48
C GLY A 34 -0.32 -7.93 14.99
N ALA A 35 -0.72 -8.96 14.23
CA ALA A 35 -1.88 -9.82 14.46
C ALA A 35 -3.21 -9.05 14.63
N GLU A 36 -3.50 -8.23 13.64
CA GLU A 36 -4.70 -7.42 13.60
C GLU A 36 -5.55 -7.94 12.44
N GLY A 37 -6.64 -8.61 12.83
CA GLY A 37 -7.67 -9.07 11.92
C GLY A 37 -9.00 -8.71 12.58
N GLY A 38 -9.47 -7.50 12.32
CA GLY A 38 -10.78 -7.02 12.78
C GLY A 38 -10.85 -6.75 14.28
N LYS A 39 -9.73 -6.32 14.89
CA LYS A 39 -9.75 -5.87 16.29
C LYS A 39 -10.08 -4.37 16.34
N LEU A 40 -10.87 -3.95 17.33
CA LEU A 40 -11.31 -2.54 17.48
C LEU A 40 -10.15 -1.52 17.43
N GLY A 41 -8.98 -1.88 17.99
CA GLY A 41 -7.79 -1.01 17.98
C GLY A 41 -7.21 -0.79 16.57
N GLU A 42 -7.21 -1.83 15.74
CA GLU A 42 -6.77 -1.79 14.35
C GLU A 42 -7.63 -0.85 13.52
N ASP A 43 -8.95 -0.98 13.69
CA ASP A 43 -9.90 -0.20 12.91
C ASP A 43 -9.76 1.28 13.24
N GLN A 44 -9.63 1.63 14.52
CA GLN A 44 -9.44 3.00 14.96
C GLN A 44 -8.11 3.59 14.47
N ALA A 45 -7.03 2.81 14.57
CA ALA A 45 -5.71 3.24 14.13
C ALA A 45 -5.64 3.42 12.60
N THR A 46 -6.15 2.45 11.85
CA THR A 46 -6.26 2.49 10.39
C THR A 46 -7.12 3.67 9.95
N THR A 47 -8.31 3.82 10.53
CA THR A 47 -9.20 4.97 10.26
C THR A 47 -8.49 6.30 10.53
N TRP A 48 -7.72 6.42 11.61
CA TRP A 48 -6.95 7.63 11.91
C TRP A 48 -5.90 7.93 10.85
N LEU A 49 -5.22 6.91 10.32
CA LEU A 49 -4.22 7.05 9.26
C LEU A 49 -4.88 7.44 7.93
N LEU A 50 -5.95 6.75 7.52
CA LEU A 50 -6.63 7.02 6.25
C LEU A 50 -7.21 8.45 6.21
N ASN A 51 -7.81 8.90 7.31
CA ASN A 51 -8.33 10.28 7.42
C ASN A 51 -7.25 11.36 7.27
N ARG A 52 -5.97 11.04 7.52
CA ARG A 52 -4.86 11.96 7.27
C ARG A 52 -4.54 12.13 5.80
N ALA A 53 -4.69 11.07 5.01
CA ALA A 53 -4.46 11.08 3.57
C ALA A 53 -5.61 11.71 2.78
N LYS A 54 -6.82 11.77 3.36
CA LYS A 54 -8.00 12.42 2.78
C LYS A 54 -8.35 11.89 1.37
N GLY A 55 -8.53 10.57 1.25
CA GLY A 55 -8.83 9.95 -0.04
C GLY A 55 -7.61 9.73 -0.93
N GLY A 56 -6.41 9.70 -0.34
CA GLY A 56 -5.17 9.42 -1.07
C GLY A 56 -5.01 7.96 -1.52
N ASN A 57 -3.93 7.71 -2.24
CA ASN A 57 -3.58 6.39 -2.75
C ASN A 57 -2.84 5.57 -1.67
N TYR A 58 -3.39 4.41 -1.32
CA TYR A 58 -2.82 3.48 -0.36
C TYR A 58 -1.96 2.42 -1.06
N LEU A 59 -0.69 2.33 -0.71
CA LEU A 59 0.23 1.34 -1.27
C LEU A 59 0.82 0.47 -0.16
N VAL A 60 0.63 -0.84 -0.30
CA VAL A 60 1.28 -1.86 0.54
C VAL A 60 2.62 -2.22 -0.08
N LEU A 61 3.69 -2.10 0.70
CA LEU A 61 5.02 -2.59 0.36
C LEU A 61 5.29 -3.89 1.13
N ARG A 62 5.78 -4.90 0.43
CA ARG A 62 6.03 -6.24 0.99
C ARG A 62 7.10 -7.02 0.22
N PHE A 63 7.45 -8.19 0.75
CA PHE A 63 8.41 -9.12 0.17
C PHE A 63 7.78 -10.52 -0.03
N GLY A 64 8.21 -11.21 -1.07
CA GLY A 64 7.93 -12.62 -1.38
C GLY A 64 6.70 -12.86 -2.24
N ASN A 65 5.55 -12.29 -1.90
CA ASN A 65 4.29 -12.45 -2.63
C ASN A 65 3.35 -11.29 -2.34
N LEU A 66 2.30 -11.11 -3.16
CA LEU A 66 1.13 -10.33 -2.79
C LEU A 66 0.34 -11.04 -1.67
N GLY A 67 -0.44 -10.29 -0.90
CA GLY A 67 -1.38 -10.83 0.09
C GLY A 67 -2.78 -10.27 -0.11
N GLY A 68 -3.33 -9.65 0.94
CA GLY A 68 -4.70 -9.14 0.94
C GLY A 68 -4.92 -7.90 1.81
N GLN A 69 -3.86 -7.18 2.18
CA GLN A 69 -4.00 -5.94 2.95
C GLN A 69 -4.69 -4.86 2.11
N ALA A 70 -4.33 -4.73 0.83
CA ALA A 70 -5.02 -3.76 -0.03
C ALA A 70 -6.48 -4.15 -0.29
N ASP A 71 -6.80 -5.44 -0.37
CA ASP A 71 -8.19 -5.91 -0.45
C ASP A 71 -8.98 -5.52 0.79
N TRP A 72 -8.41 -5.80 1.97
CA TRP A 72 -9.04 -5.45 3.24
C TRP A 72 -9.31 -3.95 3.34
N ILE A 73 -8.39 -3.12 2.85
CA ILE A 73 -8.59 -1.67 2.77
C ILE A 73 -9.73 -1.30 1.80
N CYS A 74 -9.79 -1.93 0.63
CA CYS A 74 -10.88 -1.73 -0.33
C CYS A 74 -12.25 -2.13 0.23
N ASP A 75 -12.31 -3.25 0.95
CA ASP A 75 -13.56 -3.82 1.47
C ASP A 75 -14.09 -3.04 2.68
N ASN A 76 -13.20 -2.57 3.56
CA ASN A 76 -13.58 -1.98 4.85
C ASN A 76 -13.55 -0.45 4.87
N TYR A 77 -12.76 0.19 4.01
CA TYR A 77 -12.59 1.65 4.00
C TYR A 77 -12.74 2.31 2.62
N PRO A 78 -13.65 1.86 1.74
CA PRO A 78 -13.71 2.34 0.36
C PRO A 78 -13.99 3.86 0.25
N SER A 79 -14.59 4.48 1.26
CA SER A 79 -14.89 5.92 1.29
C SER A 79 -13.73 6.80 1.76
N LEU A 80 -12.65 6.22 2.30
CA LEU A 80 -11.52 6.96 2.89
C LEU A 80 -10.28 7.00 1.98
N ILE A 81 -10.30 6.29 0.86
CA ILE A 81 -9.18 6.11 -0.08
C ILE A 81 -9.58 6.44 -1.51
N GLY A 82 -8.61 6.81 -2.34
CA GLY A 82 -8.79 6.98 -3.80
C GLY A 82 -8.47 5.70 -4.59
N SER A 83 -7.47 4.95 -4.11
CA SER A 83 -7.12 3.61 -4.59
C SER A 83 -6.37 2.82 -3.51
N ALA A 84 -6.36 1.50 -3.63
CA ALA A 84 -5.42 0.66 -2.89
C ALA A 84 -4.73 -0.36 -3.80
N ALA A 85 -3.44 -0.54 -3.58
CA ALA A 85 -2.60 -1.48 -4.32
C ALA A 85 -1.58 -2.18 -3.41
N GLU A 86 -1.07 -3.33 -3.88
CA GLU A 86 0.07 -4.00 -3.28
C GLU A 86 1.24 -4.07 -4.27
N LEU A 87 2.44 -3.94 -3.72
CA LEU A 87 3.70 -4.05 -4.42
C LEU A 87 4.64 -4.97 -3.62
N SER A 88 4.85 -6.19 -4.13
CA SER A 88 5.92 -7.08 -3.67
C SER A 88 7.21 -6.73 -4.40
N ILE A 89 8.32 -6.60 -3.69
CA ILE A 89 9.65 -6.32 -4.24
C ILE A 89 10.61 -7.33 -3.65
N ASP A 90 11.22 -8.15 -4.49
CA ASP A 90 11.93 -9.36 -4.07
C ASP A 90 13.46 -9.28 -4.30
N SER A 91 13.93 -8.17 -4.88
CA SER A 91 15.37 -7.91 -5.08
C SER A 91 15.71 -6.42 -4.96
N ARG A 92 17.01 -6.13 -4.84
CA ARG A 92 17.53 -4.76 -4.86
C ARG A 92 17.35 -4.13 -6.24
N GLU A 93 17.52 -4.91 -7.29
CA GLU A 93 17.34 -4.50 -8.68
C GLU A 93 15.88 -4.12 -8.94
N GLY A 94 14.94 -4.96 -8.47
CA GLY A 94 13.50 -4.68 -8.49
C GLY A 94 13.15 -3.40 -7.73
N ALA A 95 13.74 -3.19 -6.54
CA ALA A 95 13.53 -1.97 -5.75
C ALA A 95 13.97 -0.68 -6.46
N ASN A 96 14.94 -0.77 -7.37
CA ASN A 96 15.46 0.36 -8.15
C ASN A 96 14.81 0.49 -9.54
N HIS A 97 13.84 -0.37 -9.87
CA HIS A 97 13.15 -0.29 -11.15
C HIS A 97 12.33 1.01 -11.26
N PRO A 98 12.33 1.70 -12.42
CA PRO A 98 11.61 2.96 -12.60
C PRO A 98 10.12 2.89 -12.20
N ASP A 99 9.41 1.83 -12.60
CA ASP A 99 8.00 1.62 -12.23
C ASP A 99 7.78 1.57 -10.71
N VAL A 100 8.68 0.91 -9.95
CA VAL A 100 8.60 0.84 -8.49
C VAL A 100 8.72 2.22 -7.86
N ILE A 101 9.68 3.01 -8.35
CA ILE A 101 9.89 4.39 -7.92
C ILE A 101 8.64 5.23 -8.20
N GLU A 102 8.00 5.04 -9.35
CA GLU A 102 6.77 5.75 -9.72
C GLU A 102 5.60 5.35 -8.83
N TYR A 103 5.39 4.05 -8.56
CA TYR A 103 4.34 3.60 -7.64
C TYR A 103 4.50 4.19 -6.25
N ILE A 104 5.72 4.20 -5.70
CA ILE A 104 6.00 4.79 -4.38
C ILE A 104 5.76 6.31 -4.38
N ARG A 105 6.18 7.02 -5.43
CA ARG A 105 5.96 8.48 -5.55
C ARG A 105 4.50 8.86 -5.68
N ASN A 106 3.67 8.00 -6.25
CA ASN A 106 2.24 8.22 -6.43
C ASN A 106 1.40 7.82 -5.21
N ALA A 107 2.01 7.22 -4.19
CA ALA A 107 1.34 6.84 -2.95
C ALA A 107 1.27 8.01 -1.96
N ASP A 108 0.11 8.21 -1.35
CA ASP A 108 -0.08 9.14 -0.23
C ASP A 108 0.04 8.44 1.12
N ILE A 109 -0.11 7.12 1.13
CA ILE A 109 0.05 6.25 2.29
C ILE A 109 0.92 5.08 1.87
N LEU A 110 2.01 4.88 2.60
CA LEU A 110 2.84 3.68 2.51
C LEU A 110 2.57 2.81 3.74
N PHE A 111 2.21 1.56 3.50
CA PHE A 111 2.06 0.55 4.53
C PHE A 111 3.07 -0.57 4.31
N PHE A 112 3.96 -0.78 5.27
CA PHE A 112 4.91 -1.88 5.24
C PHE A 112 4.26 -3.10 5.89
N ALA A 113 4.00 -4.14 5.09
CA ALA A 113 3.45 -5.38 5.62
C ALA A 113 4.45 -6.08 6.54
N GLY A 114 3.94 -6.87 7.50
CA GLY A 114 4.76 -7.71 8.35
C GLY A 114 5.56 -8.76 7.56
N GLY A 115 6.61 -9.30 8.19
CA GLY A 115 7.55 -10.23 7.58
C GLY A 115 8.81 -10.37 8.44
N ASP A 116 9.94 -10.59 7.79
CA ASP A 116 11.27 -10.53 8.42
C ASP A 116 11.79 -9.08 8.42
N GLN A 117 12.34 -8.62 9.55
CA GLN A 117 12.85 -7.25 9.73
C GLN A 117 14.38 -7.14 9.66
N ASN A 118 15.10 -8.24 9.43
CA ASN A 118 16.56 -8.24 9.35
C ASN A 118 17.10 -7.86 7.97
#